data_AF-A0A7C3S5Y0-F1
#
_entry.id   AF-A0A7C3S5Y0-F1
#
_cell.length_a   1.000
_cell.length_b   1.000
_cell.length_c   1.000
_cell.angle_alpha   90.00
_cell.angle_beta   90.00
_cell.angle_gamma   90.00
#
_symmetry.space_group_name_H-M   'P 1'
#
loop_
_entity.id
_entity.type
_entity.pdbx_description
1 polymer ?
#
loop_
_entity_poly.entity_id
_entity_poly.type
_entity_poly.pdbx_seq_one_letter_code
_entity_poly.pdbx_strand_id
1 'polypeptide(L)'
;MRHLFEIWQTIQNTLFPWLEEVPDPLTEKEREFVQVVQFAEIQKHMGPYRWEGMGLAIAKAFIAKAVYNCPATKGLITLIWDSKNSRRLCGWERYIQNRRILRLSGPF
;
A
#
# COMPACT_ATOMS: atom_id res chain seq x y z
N MET A 1 -18.32 -3.76 -19.00
CA MET A 1 -17.23 -3.61 -17.99
C MET A 1 -15.85 -3.27 -18.57
N ARG A 2 -15.47 -3.67 -19.81
CA ARG A 2 -14.14 -3.36 -20.39
C ARG A 2 -13.91 -1.86 -20.66
N HIS A 3 -14.95 -1.16 -21.10
CA HIS A 3 -14.87 0.25 -21.50
C HIS A 3 -14.50 1.22 -20.36
N LEU A 4 -14.93 0.93 -19.12
CA LEU A 4 -14.55 1.75 -17.95
C LEU A 4 -13.10 1.51 -17.55
N PHE A 5 -12.62 0.27 -17.68
CA PHE A 5 -11.22 -0.05 -17.42
C PHE A 5 -10.30 0.62 -18.44
N GLU A 6 -10.68 0.63 -19.72
CA GLU A 6 -9.93 1.32 -20.78
C GLU A 6 -9.88 2.83 -20.54
N ILE A 7 -11.02 3.48 -20.26
CA ILE A 7 -11.05 4.92 -19.93
C ILE A 7 -10.18 5.21 -18.69
N TRP A 8 -10.29 4.37 -17.65
CA TRP A 8 -9.49 4.52 -16.44
C TRP A 8 -7.99 4.41 -16.73
N GLN A 9 -7.57 3.43 -17.54
CA GLN A 9 -6.18 3.25 -17.96
C GLN A 9 -5.68 4.44 -18.79
N THR A 10 -6.49 4.96 -19.72
CA THR A 10 -6.12 6.15 -20.50
C THR A 10 -5.94 7.37 -19.61
N ILE A 11 -6.85 7.62 -18.66
CA ILE A 11 -6.74 8.74 -17.72
C ILE A 11 -5.50 8.59 -16.83
N GLN A 12 -5.26 7.38 -16.30
CA GLN A 12 -4.08 7.09 -15.46
C GLN A 12 -2.77 7.29 -16.24
N ASN A 13 -2.66 6.76 -17.46
CA ASN A 13 -1.45 6.89 -18.27
C ASN A 13 -1.18 8.34 -18.70
N THR A 14 -2.25 9.13 -18.91
CA THR A 14 -2.12 10.53 -19.32
C THR A 14 -1.77 11.45 -18.14
N LEU A 15 -2.39 11.23 -16.97
CA LEU A 15 -2.20 12.09 -15.79
C LEU A 15 -1.03 11.66 -14.91
N PHE A 16 -0.70 10.37 -14.92
CA PHE A 16 0.36 9.77 -14.11
C PHE A 16 1.30 8.93 -14.99
N PRO A 17 2.03 9.52 -15.95
CA PRO A 17 2.92 8.79 -16.86
C PRO A 17 4.05 8.03 -16.13
N TRP A 18 4.36 8.37 -14.87
CA TRP A 18 5.27 7.57 -14.04
C TRP A 18 4.67 6.24 -13.55
N LEU A 19 3.37 6.02 -13.78
CA LEU A 19 2.63 4.78 -13.51
C LEU A 19 2.65 3.83 -14.72
N GLU A 20 3.40 4.14 -15.78
CA GLU A 20 3.56 3.32 -17.00
C GLU A 20 4.19 1.95 -16.75
N GLU A 21 4.72 1.67 -15.56
CA GLU A 21 5.06 0.30 -15.21
C GLU A 21 3.76 -0.49 -15.01
N VAL A 22 3.44 -1.33 -16.00
CA VAL A 22 2.41 -2.37 -15.91
C VAL A 22 2.52 -3.00 -14.52
N PRO A 23 1.52 -2.82 -13.63
CA PRO A 23 1.60 -3.41 -12.31
C PRO A 23 1.68 -4.91 -12.52
N ASP A 24 2.72 -5.53 -11.95
CA ASP A 24 2.85 -6.99 -11.94
C ASP A 24 1.50 -7.57 -11.48
N PRO A 25 0.98 -8.62 -12.15
CA PRO A 25 -0.34 -9.13 -11.84
C PRO A 25 -0.45 -9.44 -10.35
N LEU A 26 -1.46 -8.82 -9.70
CA LEU A 26 -1.65 -8.98 -8.27
C LEU A 26 -1.90 -10.45 -7.94
N THR A 27 -1.13 -10.96 -7.00
CA THR A 27 -1.36 -12.26 -6.36
C THR A 27 -2.71 -12.26 -5.63
N GLU A 28 -3.25 -13.44 -5.35
CA GLU A 28 -4.53 -13.55 -4.66
C GLU A 28 -4.53 -12.84 -3.29
N LYS A 29 -3.41 -12.95 -2.55
CA LYS A 29 -3.25 -12.26 -1.26
C LYS A 29 -3.18 -10.74 -1.40
N GLU A 30 -2.56 -10.23 -2.46
CA GLU A 30 -2.54 -8.80 -2.73
C GLU A 30 -3.93 -8.26 -3.11
N ARG A 31 -4.75 -9.06 -3.80
CA ARG A 31 -6.14 -8.70 -4.10
C ARG A 31 -7.01 -8.66 -2.85
N GLU A 32 -6.87 -9.66 -1.98
CA GLU A 32 -7.52 -9.69 -0.66
C GLU A 32 -7.14 -8.43 0.14
N PHE A 33 -5.85 -8.07 0.15
CA PHE A 33 -5.39 -6.84 0.79
C PHE A 33 -6.06 -5.59 0.20
N VAL A 34 -6.11 -5.45 -1.12
CA VAL A 34 -6.75 -4.30 -1.79
C VAL A 34 -8.24 -4.22 -1.42
N GLN A 35 -8.93 -5.36 -1.40
CA GLN A 35 -10.34 -5.41 -0.99
C GLN A 35 -10.51 -4.95 0.46
N VAL A 36 -9.71 -5.47 1.40
CA VAL A 36 -9.80 -5.07 2.81
C VAL A 36 -9.52 -3.58 2.99
N VAL A 37 -8.50 -3.02 2.33
CA VAL A 37 -8.20 -1.59 2.38
C VAL A 37 -9.36 -0.75 1.81
N GLN A 38 -9.99 -1.22 0.74
CA GLN A 38 -11.14 -0.56 0.13
C GLN A 38 -12.36 -0.58 1.06
N PHE A 39 -12.67 -1.72 1.69
CA PHE A 39 -13.77 -1.86 2.64
C PHE A 39 -13.54 -1.08 3.95
N ALA A 40 -12.29 -0.97 4.39
CA ALA A 40 -11.95 -0.26 5.62
C ALA A 40 -12.06 1.28 5.47
N GLU A 41 -12.19 1.80 4.24
CA GLU A 41 -12.33 3.23 3.92
C GLU A 41 -11.36 4.14 4.70
N ILE A 42 -10.13 3.65 4.96
CA ILE A 42 -9.20 4.20 5.95
C ILE A 42 -8.94 5.71 5.80
N GLN A 43 -8.96 6.23 4.57
CA GLN A 43 -8.75 7.66 4.32
C GLN A 43 -9.87 8.52 4.94
N LYS A 44 -11.12 8.06 4.93
CA LYS A 44 -12.25 8.80 5.52
C LYS A 44 -12.08 8.96 7.03
N HIS A 45 -11.51 7.94 7.69
CA HIS A 45 -11.28 7.96 9.13
C HIS A 45 -10.01 8.72 9.54
N MET A 46 -9.07 8.94 8.61
CA MET A 46 -7.80 9.63 8.88
C MET A 46 -7.84 11.14 8.64
N GLY A 47 -8.81 11.64 7.87
CA GLY A 47 -8.98 13.06 7.55
C GLY A 47 -8.93 14.00 8.77
N PRO A 48 -9.64 13.70 9.88
CA PRO A 48 -9.61 14.55 11.08
C PRO A 48 -8.22 14.72 11.70
N TYR A 49 -7.33 13.74 11.50
CA TYR A 49 -6.00 13.72 12.11
C TYR A 49 -4.91 14.31 11.20
N ARG A 50 -5.26 14.75 9.98
CA ARG A 50 -4.30 15.14 8.92
C ARG A 50 -3.24 14.06 8.66
N TRP A 51 -3.61 12.80 8.88
CA TRP A 51 -2.73 11.65 8.67
C TRP A 51 -2.69 11.28 7.20
N GLU A 52 -1.86 12.00 6.47
CA GLU A 52 -1.60 11.78 5.04
C GLU A 52 -0.21 11.19 4.84
N GLY A 53 0.03 10.59 3.66
CA GLY A 53 1.33 10.03 3.31
C GLY A 53 1.79 8.91 4.24
N MET A 54 2.69 9.22 5.18
CA MET A 54 3.33 8.25 6.06
C MET A 54 2.34 7.62 7.06
N GLY A 55 1.38 8.39 7.58
CA GLY A 55 0.34 7.85 8.46
C GLY A 55 -0.53 6.81 7.74
N LEU A 56 -0.90 7.10 6.50
CA LEU A 56 -1.62 6.18 5.63
C LEU A 56 -0.79 4.93 5.31
N ALA A 57 0.52 5.09 5.06
CA ALA A 57 1.42 3.98 4.78
C ALA A 57 1.59 3.03 5.97
N ILE A 58 1.64 3.59 7.19
CA ILE A 58 1.68 2.82 8.44
C ILE A 58 0.37 2.05 8.62
N ALA A 59 -0.78 2.70 8.47
CA ALA A 59 -2.07 2.03 8.64
C ALA A 59 -2.27 0.88 7.63
N LYS A 60 -1.90 1.11 6.36
CA LYS A 60 -1.89 0.05 5.34
C LYS A 60 -0.94 -1.10 5.70
N ALA A 61 0.21 -0.82 6.30
CA ALA A 61 1.12 -1.86 6.77
C ALA A 61 0.49 -2.71 7.89
N PHE A 62 -0.28 -2.10 8.81
CA PHE A 62 -1.02 -2.86 9.83
C PHE A 62 -2.14 -3.72 9.24
N ILE A 63 -2.85 -3.23 8.21
CA ILE A 63 -3.82 -4.03 7.47
C ILE A 63 -3.12 -5.20 6.77
N ALA A 64 -1.96 -4.96 6.13
CA ALA A 64 -1.17 -6.02 5.53
C ALA A 64 -0.74 -7.06 6.57
N LYS A 65 -0.33 -6.64 7.77
CA LYS A 65 0.00 -7.56 8.87
C LYS A 65 -1.16 -8.52 9.17
N ALA A 66 -2.40 -8.01 9.21
CA ALA A 66 -3.58 -8.81 9.47
C ALA A 66 -3.91 -9.76 8.31
N VAL A 67 -3.92 -9.26 7.06
CA VAL A 67 -4.27 -10.04 5.85
C VAL A 67 -3.26 -11.16 5.58
N TYR A 68 -1.98 -10.90 5.83
CA TYR A 68 -0.90 -11.87 5.64
C TYR A 68 -0.60 -12.70 6.89
N ASN A 69 -1.40 -12.53 7.96
CA ASN A 69 -1.26 -13.24 9.24
C ASN A 69 0.19 -13.22 9.76
N CYS A 70 0.86 -12.07 9.69
CA CYS A 70 2.25 -11.93 10.09
C CYS A 70 2.36 -11.85 11.63
N PRO A 71 2.96 -12.84 12.31
CA PRO A 71 2.96 -12.89 13.77
C PRO A 71 3.84 -11.80 14.40
N ALA A 72 4.93 -11.41 13.72
CA ALA A 72 5.88 -10.42 14.21
C ALA A 72 6.02 -9.23 13.24
N THR A 73 6.32 -8.05 13.78
CA THR A 73 6.60 -6.83 13.01
C THR A 73 7.79 -7.01 12.06
N LYS A 74 8.75 -7.88 12.40
CA LYS A 74 9.84 -8.26 11.48
C LYS A 74 9.32 -8.93 10.20
N GLY A 75 8.31 -9.80 10.31
CA GLY A 75 7.70 -10.45 9.14
C GLY A 75 6.98 -9.46 8.23
N LEU A 76 6.32 -8.45 8.82
CA LEU A 76 5.73 -7.34 8.07
C LEU A 76 6.79 -6.51 7.34
N ILE A 77 7.90 -6.21 8.00
CA ILE A 77 9.02 -5.50 7.37
C ILE A 77 9.52 -6.32 6.18
N THR A 78 9.83 -7.60 6.36
CA THR A 78 10.27 -8.49 5.27
C THR A 78 9.26 -8.50 4.11
N LEU A 79 7.96 -8.63 4.39
CA LEU A 79 6.91 -8.62 3.35
C LEU A 79 6.93 -7.32 2.50
N ILE A 80 7.07 -6.17 3.16
CA ILE A 80 7.14 -4.87 2.49
C ILE A 80 8.46 -4.73 1.71
N TRP A 81 9.58 -5.27 2.22
CA TRP A 81 10.88 -5.14 1.57
C TRP A 81 11.16 -6.16 0.46
N ASP A 82 10.50 -7.30 0.46
CA ASP A 82 10.77 -8.36 -0.51
C ASP A 82 10.01 -8.18 -1.83
N SER A 83 8.85 -7.52 -1.81
CA SER A 83 8.01 -7.37 -3.01
C SER A 83 7.79 -5.90 -3.40
N LYS A 84 7.98 -5.60 -4.69
CA LYS A 84 7.72 -4.27 -5.26
C LYS A 84 6.24 -3.89 -5.13
N ASN A 85 5.34 -4.85 -5.34
CA ASN A 85 3.91 -4.69 -5.20
C ASN A 85 3.49 -4.34 -3.77
N SER A 86 3.97 -5.02 -2.73
CA SER A 86 3.61 -4.66 -1.35
C SER A 86 4.08 -3.25 -0.98
N ARG A 87 5.26 -2.81 -1.46
CA ARG A 87 5.71 -1.42 -1.27
C ARG A 87 4.75 -0.43 -1.90
N ARG A 88 4.32 -0.69 -3.13
CA ARG A 88 3.38 0.16 -3.88
C ARG A 88 2.03 0.25 -3.20
N LEU A 89 1.46 -0.91 -2.90
CA LEU A 89 0.15 -1.06 -2.27
C LEU A 89 0.11 -0.34 -0.92
N CYS A 90 1.15 -0.49 -0.12
CA CYS A 90 1.27 0.17 1.17
C CYS A 90 1.79 1.63 1.08
N GLY A 91 2.24 2.12 -0.08
CA GLY A 91 2.68 3.51 -0.27
C GLY A 91 4.10 3.83 0.25
N TRP A 92 4.97 2.82 0.39
CA TRP A 92 6.32 2.98 0.96
C TRP A 92 7.40 3.42 -0.04
N GLU A 93 7.10 3.44 -1.35
CA GLU A 93 8.10 3.81 -2.39
C GLU A 93 8.76 5.17 -2.12
N ARG A 94 8.01 6.14 -1.60
CA ARG A 94 8.50 7.50 -1.31
C ARG A 94 9.35 7.61 -0.03
N TYR A 95 9.30 6.61 0.85
CA TYR A 95 9.92 6.65 2.19
C TYR A 95 11.16 5.76 2.31
N ILE A 96 11.40 4.90 1.34
CA ILE A 96 12.46 3.88 1.37
C ILE A 96 13.88 4.45 1.19
N GLN A 97 14.03 5.71 0.76
CA GLN A 97 15.34 6.35 0.71
C GLN A 97 15.98 6.59 2.09
N ASN A 98 15.24 6.42 3.20
CA ASN A 98 15.74 6.71 4.53
C ASN A 98 15.51 5.53 5.51
N ARG A 99 16.51 4.66 5.66
CA ARG A 99 16.50 3.47 6.58
C ARG A 99 16.18 3.80 8.05
N ARG A 100 16.06 5.06 8.44
CA ARG A 100 15.77 5.49 9.82
C ARG A 100 14.30 5.40 10.22
N ILE A 101 13.37 5.36 9.27
CA ILE A 101 11.93 5.50 9.52
C ILE A 101 11.36 4.30 10.32
N LEU A 102 11.94 3.11 10.19
CA LEU A 102 11.52 1.90 10.90
C LEU A 102 12.07 1.76 12.34
N ARG A 103 12.94 2.67 12.80
CA ARG A 103 13.36 2.69 14.21
C ARG A 103 12.34 3.36 15.14
N LEU A 104 11.34 4.06 14.58
CA LEU A 104 10.36 4.81 15.36
C LEU A 104 9.13 3.96 15.75
N SER A 105 8.94 2.78 15.15
CA SER A 105 8.01 1.77 15.65
C SER A 105 8.73 0.90 16.68
N GLY A 106 8.85 1.40 17.90
CA GLY A 106 9.18 0.58 19.07
C GLY A 106 8.15 -0.53 19.29
N PRO A 107 8.40 -1.47 20.22
CA PRO A 107 7.49 -2.58 20.47
C PRO A 107 6.17 -2.03 21.01
N PHE A 108 5.14 -2.03 20.16
CA PHE A 108 3.75 -2.04 20.56
C PHE A 108 3.26 -3.49 20.51
#